data_AF-A0A832QCR4-F1
#
_entry.id   AF-A0A832QCR4-F1
#
_cell.length_a   1.000
_cell.length_b   1.000
_cell.length_c   1.000
_cell.angle_alpha   90.00
_cell.angle_beta   90.00
_cell.angle_gamma   90.00
#
_symmetry.space_group_name_H-M   'P 1'
#
loop_
_entity.id
_entity.type
_entity.pdbx_description
1 polymer ?
#
loop_
_entity_poly.entity_id
_entity_poly.type
_entity_poly.pdbx_seq_one_letter_code
_entity_poly.pdbx_strand_id
1 'polypeptide(L)'
;MDYINAFLVAGITCVIGQLILENTLLTPGHVTSLFVVLGAGLDIFGIYDRIVEFGGGGALVPITSFGHSLIHSALDHTDQYGFFGIA
;
A
#
# COMPACT_ATOMS: atom_id res chain seq x y z
N MET A 1 -22.15 -2.84 -1.07
CA MET A 1 -21.18 -3.93 -0.77
C MET A 1 -19.82 -3.39 -0.33
N ASP A 2 -19.62 -2.07 -0.46
CA ASP A 2 -18.32 -1.41 -0.28
C ASP A 2 -17.78 -1.53 1.14
N TYR A 3 -18.66 -1.51 2.16
CA TYR A 3 -18.25 -1.76 3.55
C TYR A 3 -17.72 -3.18 3.78
N ILE A 4 -18.28 -4.19 3.12
CA ILE A 4 -17.83 -5.58 3.23
C ILE A 4 -16.49 -5.72 2.52
N ASN A 5 -16.33 -5.17 1.31
CA ASN A 5 -15.06 -5.19 0.59
C ASN A 5 -13.97 -4.42 1.36
N ALA A 6 -14.30 -3.26 1.93
CA ALA A 6 -13.39 -2.49 2.77
C ALA A 6 -12.95 -3.26 4.00
N PHE A 7 -13.89 -3.92 4.68
CA PHE A 7 -13.57 -4.79 5.82
C PHE A 7 -12.67 -5.97 5.41
N LEU A 8 -12.96 -6.61 4.28
CA LEU A 8 -12.18 -7.74 3.77
C LEU A 8 -10.76 -7.32 3.39
N VAL A 9 -10.60 -6.21 2.66
CA VAL A 9 -9.28 -5.73 2.24
C VAL A 9 -8.43 -5.33 3.46
N ALA A 10 -8.98 -4.51 4.36
CA ALA A 10 -8.26 -4.11 5.58
C ALA A 10 -7.98 -5.31 6.50
N GLY A 11 -8.96 -6.20 6.66
CA GLY A 11 -8.88 -7.39 7.50
C GLY A 11 -7.86 -8.39 6.99
N ILE A 12 -7.87 -8.71 5.69
CA ILE A 12 -6.90 -9.63 5.07
C ILE A 12 -5.48 -9.07 5.22
N THR A 13 -5.26 -7.79 4.95
CA THR A 13 -3.94 -7.17 5.12
C THR A 13 -3.47 -7.22 6.58
N CYS A 14 -4.37 -7.02 7.54
CA CYS A 14 -4.06 -7.18 8.97
C CYS A 14 -3.68 -8.62 9.32
N VAL A 15 -4.46 -9.61 8.87
CA VAL A 15 -4.18 -11.04 9.09
C VAL A 15 -2.84 -11.45 8.49
N ILE A 16 -2.49 -10.95 7.30
CA ILE A 16 -1.17 -11.19 6.71
C ILE A 16 -0.06 -10.61 7.59
N GLY A 17 -0.23 -9.40 8.10
CA GLY A 17 0.75 -8.76 9.00
C GLY A 17 0.93 -9.52 10.31
N GLN A 18 -0.18 -9.96 10.92
CA GLN A 18 -0.18 -10.80 12.12
C GLN A 18 0.51 -12.13 11.86
N LEU A 19 0.20 -12.81 10.76
CA LEU A 19 0.82 -14.09 10.41
C LEU A 19 2.33 -13.95 10.24
N ILE A 20 2.81 -12.88 9.60
CA ILE A 20 4.25 -12.60 9.48
C ILE A 20 4.88 -12.39 10.85
N LEU A 21 4.26 -11.58 11.73
CA LEU A 21 4.79 -11.32 13.07
C LEU A 21 4.83 -12.57 13.96
N GLU A 22 3.84 -13.45 13.86
CA GLU A 22 3.75 -14.66 14.69
C GLU A 22 4.68 -15.79 14.21
N ASN A 23 4.93 -15.87 12.90
CA ASN A 23 5.72 -16.97 12.30
C ASN A 23 7.18 -16.59 12.01
N THR A 24 7.58 -15.34 12.23
CA THR A 24 8.95 -14.87 11.94
C THR A 24 9.55 -14.11 13.11
N LEU A 25 10.88 -13.98 13.13
CA LEU A 25 11.60 -13.14 14.11
C LEU A 25 11.63 -11.66 13.70
N LEU A 26 10.78 -11.24 12.75
CA LEU A 26 10.75 -9.88 12.27
C LEU A 26 10.14 -8.96 13.34
N THR A 27 10.79 -7.83 13.58
CA THR A 27 10.25 -6.80 14.44
C THR A 27 9.07 -6.10 13.74
N PRO A 28 8.19 -5.42 14.49
CA PRO A 28 7.13 -4.59 13.90
C PRO A 28 7.67 -3.60 12.86
N GLY A 29 8.87 -3.05 13.08
CA GLY A 29 9.51 -2.14 12.12
C GLY A 29 9.90 -2.79 10.79
N HIS A 30 10.31 -4.07 10.80
CA HIS A 30 10.59 -4.78 9.56
C HIS A 30 9.31 -5.05 8.76
N VAL A 31 8.23 -5.42 9.44
CA VAL A 31 6.94 -5.72 8.78
C VAL A 31 6.31 -4.45 8.20
N THR A 32 6.36 -3.32 8.92
CA THR A 32 5.87 -2.05 8.40
C THR A 32 6.67 -1.58 7.19
N SER A 33 8.01 -1.66 7.24
CA SER A 33 8.87 -1.34 6.10
C SER A 33 8.57 -2.22 4.88
N LEU A 34 8.41 -3.53 5.09
CA LEU A 34 8.03 -4.46 4.03
C LEU A 34 6.70 -4.08 3.38
N PHE A 35 5.69 -3.72 4.18
CA PHE A 35 4.37 -3.32 3.67
C PHE A 35 4.44 -2.00 2.88
N VAL A 36 5.25 -1.05 3.30
CA VAL A 36 5.49 0.19 2.55
C VAL A 36 6.15 -0.11 1.21
N VAL A 37 7.21 -0.93 1.20
CA VAL A 37 7.90 -1.31 -0.06
C VAL A 37 6.99 -2.10 -0.99
N LEU A 38 6.15 -3.00 -0.46
CA LEU A 38 5.16 -3.72 -1.24
C LEU A 38 4.11 -2.76 -1.83
N GLY A 39 3.60 -1.81 -1.04
CA GLY A 39 2.66 -0.80 -1.52
C GLY A 39 3.24 0.04 -2.66
N ALA A 40 4.47 0.51 -2.49
CA ALA A 40 5.23 1.22 -3.52
C ALA A 40 5.44 0.37 -4.80
N GLY A 41 5.79 -0.91 -4.64
CA GLY A 41 5.97 -1.82 -5.77
C GLY A 41 4.67 -2.13 -6.51
N LEU A 42 3.56 -2.30 -5.79
CA LEU A 42 2.24 -2.58 -6.37
C LEU A 42 1.68 -1.39 -7.16
N ASP A 43 2.03 -0.16 -6.77
CA ASP A 43 1.66 1.07 -7.48
C ASP A 43 2.31 1.17 -8.86
N ILE A 44 3.59 0.83 -9.00
CA ILE A 44 4.31 0.86 -10.28
C ILE A 44 3.61 0.02 -11.36
N PHE A 45 2.94 -1.07 -10.96
CA PHE A 45 2.19 -1.95 -11.86
C PHE A 45 0.68 -1.60 -11.96
N GLY A 46 0.22 -0.55 -11.30
CA GLY A 46 -1.20 -0.18 -11.20
C GLY A 46 -2.06 -1.22 -10.48
N ILE A 47 -1.46 -2.12 -9.71
CA ILE A 47 -2.17 -3.18 -8.99
C ILE A 47 -2.83 -2.59 -7.74
N TYR A 48 -2.14 -1.67 -7.07
CA TYR A 48 -2.67 -1.05 -5.85
C TYR A 48 -3.91 -0.19 -6.14
N ASP A 49 -3.96 0.51 -7.29
CA ASP A 49 -5.14 1.26 -7.73
C ASP A 49 -6.39 0.37 -7.84
N ARG A 50 -6.25 -0.84 -8.38
CA ARG A 50 -7.36 -1.81 -8.45
C ARG A 50 -7.79 -2.30 -7.07
N ILE A 51 -6.85 -2.42 -6.13
CA ILE A 51 -7.16 -2.77 -4.74
C ILE A 51 -7.94 -1.62 -4.09
N VAL A 52 -7.60 -0.36 -4.39
CA VAL A 52 -8.32 0.82 -3.92
C VAL A 52 -9.72 0.90 -4.53
N GLU A 53 -9.87 0.64 -5.83
CA GLU A 53 -11.18 0.62 -6.50
C GLU A 53 -12.11 -0.47 -5.92
N PHE A 54 -11.57 -1.64 -5.61
CA PHE A 54 -12.34 -2.75 -5.03
C PHE A 54 -12.63 -2.59 -3.53
N GLY A 55 -11.61 -2.22 -2.76
CA GLY A 55 -11.66 -2.11 -1.30
C GLY A 55 -12.12 -0.76 -0.77
N GLY A 56 -12.24 0.25 -1.63
CA GLY A 56 -12.59 1.61 -1.27
C GLY A 56 -11.73 2.12 -0.10
N GLY A 57 -12.40 2.73 0.88
CA GLY A 57 -11.72 3.27 2.08
C GLY A 57 -10.93 2.22 2.89
N GLY A 58 -11.26 0.94 2.78
CA GLY A 58 -10.54 -0.13 3.49
C GLY A 58 -9.12 -0.37 2.95
N ALA A 59 -8.88 -0.09 1.67
CA ALA A 59 -7.54 -0.16 1.08
C ALA A 59 -6.62 1.00 1.51
N LEU A 60 -7.20 2.08 2.03
CA LEU A 60 -6.49 3.29 2.49
C LEU A 60 -6.04 3.20 3.96
N VAL A 61 -6.58 2.25 4.72
CA VAL A 61 -6.27 2.07 6.15
C VAL A 61 -4.89 1.43 6.39
N PRO A 62 -4.48 0.37 5.67
CA PRO A 62 -3.19 -0.27 5.90
C PRO A 62 -2.02 0.59 5.42
N ILE A 63 -0.87 0.44 6.07
CA ILE A 63 0.34 1.21 5.75
C ILE A 63 0.89 0.94 4.33
N THR A 64 0.44 -0.13 3.67
CA THR A 64 0.70 -0.35 2.24
C THR A 64 0.20 0.82 1.38
N SER A 65 -0.89 1.49 1.77
CA SER A 65 -1.43 2.66 1.06
C SER A 65 -0.46 3.82 1.08
N PHE A 66 0.32 3.96 2.16
CA PHE A 66 1.33 5.02 2.27
C PHE A 66 2.41 4.86 1.20
N GLY A 67 2.92 3.64 1.01
CA GLY A 67 3.90 3.35 -0.04
C GLY A 67 3.38 3.63 -1.45
N HIS A 68 2.14 3.22 -1.71
CA HIS A 68 1.45 3.52 -2.97
C HIS A 68 1.33 5.02 -3.21
N SER A 69 0.79 5.79 -2.26
CA SER A 69 0.64 7.24 -2.43
C SER A 69 1.95 7.99 -2.63
N LEU A 70 3.05 7.52 -2.02
CA LEU A 70 4.38 8.11 -2.22
C LEU A 70 4.89 7.95 -3.65
N ILE A 71 4.81 6.73 -4.20
CA ILE A 71 5.28 6.48 -5.58
C ILE A 71 4.34 7.14 -6.59
N HIS A 72 3.03 7.03 -6.39
CA HIS A 72 2.04 7.63 -7.27
C HIS A 72 2.28 9.14 -7.42
N SER A 73 2.45 9.83 -6.28
CA SER A 73 2.74 11.26 -6.27
C SER A 73 4.10 11.58 -6.92
N ALA A 74 5.11 10.74 -6.69
CA ALA A 74 6.44 10.94 -7.28
C ALA A 74 6.43 10.77 -8.81
N LEU A 75 5.68 9.78 -9.32
CA LEU A 75 5.48 9.57 -10.76
C LEU A 75 4.73 10.74 -11.37
N ASP A 76 3.64 11.18 -10.76
CA ASP A 76 2.87 12.36 -11.20
C ASP A 76 3.72 13.63 -11.27
N HIS A 77 4.60 13.86 -10.28
CA HIS A 77 5.52 15.00 -10.29
C HIS A 77 6.63 14.85 -11.32
N THR A 78 7.10 13.63 -11.58
CA THR A 78 8.10 13.37 -12.62
C THR A 78 7.53 13.66 -14.01
N ASP A 79 6.27 13.31 -14.25
CA ASP A 79 5.58 13.61 -15.51
C ASP A 79 5.36 15.12 -15.71
N GLN A 80 5.16 15.88 -14.62
CA GLN A 80 4.92 17.33 -14.69
C GLN A 80 6.21 18.17 -14.75
N TYR A 81 7.22 17.83 -13.94
CA TYR A 81 8.43 18.65 -13.75
C TYR A 81 9.70 18.03 -14.35
N GLY A 82 9.57 16.91 -15.06
CA GLY A 82 10.69 16.17 -15.67
C GLY A 82 11.39 15.24 -14.69
N PHE A 83 12.49 14.61 -15.13
CA PHE A 83 13.16 13.49 -14.45
C PHE A 83 13.50 13.71 -12.96
N PHE A 84 13.79 14.95 -12.55
CA PHE A 84 14.11 15.24 -11.15
C PHE A 84 12.87 15.41 -10.26
N GLY A 85 11.67 15.62 -10.84
CA GLY A 85 10.41 15.74 -10.09
C GLY A 85 10.39 16.87 -9.05
N ILE A 86 11.35 17.80 -9.11
CA ILE A 86 11.48 18.97 -8.24
C ILE A 86 11.08 20.23 -9.00
N ALA A 87 10.17 21.00 -8.40
CA ALA A 87 9.83 22.35 -8.83
C ALA A 87 10.75 23.38 -8.15
#